data_AF-A0A349SH10-F1
#
_entry.id   AF-A0A349SH10-F1
#
_cell.length_a   1.000
_cell.length_b   1.000
_cell.length_c   1.000
_cell.angle_alpha   90.00
_cell.angle_beta   90.00
_cell.angle_gamma   90.00
#
_symmetry.space_group_name_H-M   'P 1'
#
loop_
_entity.id
_entity.type
_entity.pdbx_description
1 polymer ?
#
loop_
_entity_poly.entity_id
_entity_poly.type
_entity_poly.pdbx_seq_one_letter_code
_entity_poly.pdbx_strand_id
1 'polypeptide(L)'
;MSDDSGSPRPKSRPLLRPLLLLVVPVIALLGLMYLYATGGRYVVTENAYVKSDVITISADVSGRVIHVAVEENQRVRKGDLLFLLDAAPYEIEVQRAESEMDIVAT
;
A
#
# COMPACT_ATOMS: atom_id res chain seq x y z
N MET A 1 -32.70 12.16 85.64
CA MET A 1 -32.89 10.70 85.42
C MET A 1 -34.17 10.55 84.62
N SER A 2 -34.16 10.29 83.32
CA SER A 2 -33.13 9.62 82.52
C SER A 2 -33.29 10.01 81.05
N ASP A 3 -32.17 10.26 80.39
CA ASP A 3 -32.04 10.22 78.93
C ASP A 3 -32.48 8.84 78.39
N ASP A 4 -33.04 8.76 77.19
CA ASP A 4 -32.23 8.40 76.01
C ASP A 4 -33.04 8.48 74.71
N SER A 5 -32.29 8.89 73.69
CA SER A 5 -32.59 9.27 72.33
C SER A 5 -33.09 8.13 71.43
N GLY A 6 -34.11 8.44 70.63
CA GLY A 6 -34.61 7.56 69.58
C GLY A 6 -33.58 7.37 68.46
N SER A 7 -32.97 6.19 68.40
CA SER A 7 -32.14 5.77 67.26
C SER A 7 -32.98 5.60 65.98
N PRO A 8 -32.55 6.12 64.82
CA PRO A 8 -33.27 5.97 63.56
C PRO A 8 -33.12 4.53 63.05
N ARG A 9 -34.24 3.80 62.99
CA ARG A 9 -34.30 2.45 62.41
C ARG A 9 -33.93 2.51 60.92
N PRO A 10 -32.95 1.73 60.43
CA PRO A 10 -32.64 1.69 59.01
C PRO A 10 -33.82 1.06 58.25
N LYS A 11 -34.46 1.85 57.38
CA LYS A 11 -35.58 1.42 56.54
C LYS A 11 -35.08 0.35 55.57
N SER A 12 -35.35 -0.91 55.89
CA SER A 12 -35.04 -2.05 55.05
C SER A 12 -35.67 -1.85 53.68
N ARG A 13 -34.85 -1.87 52.63
CA ARG A 13 -35.32 -1.93 51.24
C ARG A 13 -35.18 -3.38 50.77
N PRO A 14 -36.12 -4.29 51.11
CA PRO A 14 -35.95 -5.73 50.92
C PRO A 14 -35.91 -6.13 49.44
N LEU A 15 -36.40 -5.24 48.56
CA LEU A 15 -36.47 -5.45 47.11
C LEU A 15 -35.28 -4.87 46.34
N LEU A 16 -34.49 -4.00 46.96
CA LEU A 16 -33.39 -3.32 46.25
C LEU A 16 -32.18 -4.25 46.06
N ARG A 17 -31.93 -5.15 47.02
CA ARG A 17 -30.90 -6.18 46.89
C ARG A 17 -31.15 -7.15 45.74
N PRO A 18 -32.31 -7.84 45.63
CA PRO A 18 -32.57 -8.74 44.51
C PRO A 18 -32.69 -8.01 43.18
N LEU A 19 -33.25 -6.79 43.17
CA LEU A 19 -33.29 -5.94 41.97
C LEU A 19 -31.89 -5.60 41.48
N LEU A 20 -30.99 -5.18 42.39
CA LEU A 20 -29.60 -4.89 42.04
C LEU A 20 -28.87 -6.12 41.52
N LEU A 21 -29.11 -7.29 42.13
CA LEU A 21 -28.52 -8.57 41.74
C LEU A 21 -28.96 -9.00 40.32
N LEU A 22 -30.16 -8.59 39.87
CA LEU A 22 -30.65 -8.85 38.52
C LEU A 22 -30.24 -7.76 37.52
N VAL A 23 -30.23 -6.50 37.92
CA VAL A 23 -29.93 -5.36 37.04
C VAL A 23 -28.45 -5.30 36.65
N VAL A 24 -27.54 -5.55 37.60
CA VAL A 24 -26.09 -5.53 37.34
C VAL A 24 -25.66 -6.52 36.23
N PRO A 25 -26.04 -7.81 36.26
CA PRO A 25 -25.67 -8.73 35.19
C PRO A 25 -26.33 -8.39 33.85
N VAL A 26 -27.55 -7.85 33.86
CA VAL A 26 -28.23 -7.41 32.63
C VAL A 26 -27.48 -6.25 31.97
N ILE A 27 -27.07 -5.24 32.76
CA ILE A 27 -26.27 -4.11 32.25
C ILE A 27 -24.91 -4.60 31.75
N ALA A 28 -24.26 -5.51 32.46
CA ALA A 28 -22.98 -6.09 32.04
C ALA A 28 -23.13 -6.83 30.69
N LEU A 29 -24.20 -7.61 30.52
CA LEU A 29 -24.49 -8.34 29.29
C LEU A 29 -24.73 -7.39 28.11
N LEU A 30 -25.52 -6.33 28.32
CA LEU A 30 -25.78 -5.31 27.30
C LEU A 30 -24.51 -4.55 26.90
N GLY A 31 -23.65 -4.21 27.87
CA GLY A 31 -22.36 -3.58 27.62
C GLY A 31 -21.43 -4.48 26.80
N LEU A 32 -21.36 -5.77 27.13
CA LEU A 32 -20.57 -6.75 26.37
C LEU A 32 -21.09 -6.90 24.93
N MET A 33 -22.41 -6.97 24.76
CA MET A 33 -23.06 -7.08 23.45
C MET A 33 -22.82 -5.84 22.59
N TYR A 34 -22.87 -4.65 23.19
CA TYR A 34 -22.56 -3.40 22.50
C TYR A 34 -21.11 -3.38 22.02
N LEU A 35 -20.16 -3.69 22.90
CA LEU A 35 -18.72 -3.75 22.56
C LEU A 35 -18.44 -4.76 21.44
N TYR A 36 -19.07 -5.93 21.50
CA TYR A 36 -18.96 -6.95 20.45
C TYR A 36 -19.51 -6.44 19.10
N ALA A 37 -20.68 -5.80 19.11
CA ALA A 37 -21.31 -5.27 17.90
C ALA A 37 -20.59 -4.05 17.29
N THR A 38 -19.79 -3.31 18.07
CA THR A 38 -19.05 -2.13 17.61
C THR A 38 -17.57 -2.38 17.33
N GLY A 39 -16.95 -3.39 17.95
CA GLY A 39 -15.50 -3.59 17.93
C GLY A 39 -14.91 -4.05 16.59
N GLY A 40 -15.69 -4.70 15.72
CA GLY A 40 -15.18 -5.30 14.47
C GLY A 40 -15.30 -4.45 13.21
N ARG A 41 -15.73 -3.19 13.30
CA ARG A 41 -16.20 -2.42 12.13
C ARG A 41 -15.10 -1.86 11.24
N TYR A 42 -13.84 -1.88 11.68
CA TYR A 42 -12.72 -1.30 10.93
C TYR A 42 -11.54 -2.27 10.94
N VAL A 43 -11.41 -3.04 9.86
CA VAL A 43 -10.17 -3.73 9.53
C VAL A 43 -9.43 -2.82 8.56
N VAL A 44 -8.54 -1.98 9.09
CA VAL A 44 -7.64 -1.17 8.26
C VAL A 44 -6.53 -2.10 7.80
N THR A 45 -6.51 -2.42 6.51
CA THR A 45 -5.42 -3.18 5.89
C THR A 45 -4.57 -2.20 5.09
N GLU A 46 -3.34 -1.97 5.55
CA GLU A 46 -2.36 -1.08 4.90
C GLU A 46 -1.62 -1.74 3.72
N ASN A 47 -2.02 -2.96 3.32
CA ASN A 47 -1.30 -3.77 2.34
C ASN A 47 -1.69 -3.46 0.89
N ALA A 48 -1.61 -2.19 0.48
CA ALA A 48 -1.77 -1.80 -0.92
C ALA A 48 -0.39 -1.76 -1.60
N TYR A 49 0.08 -2.90 -2.11
CA TYR A 49 1.27 -2.95 -2.96
C TYR A 49 0.84 -2.72 -4.42
N VAL A 50 1.30 -1.61 -5.02
CA VAL A 50 1.14 -1.39 -6.45
C VAL A 50 2.18 -2.24 -7.17
N LYS A 51 1.73 -3.28 -7.88
CA LYS A 51 2.58 -4.09 -8.75
C LYS A 51 2.70 -3.37 -10.10
N SER A 52 3.83 -2.74 -10.34
CA SER A 52 4.20 -2.21 -11.66
C SER A 52 5.22 -3.15 -12.29
N ASP A 53 4.92 -3.66 -13.47
CA ASP A 53 5.88 -4.45 -14.22
C ASP A 53 6.98 -3.52 -14.77
N VAL A 54 8.22 -3.74 -14.34
CA VAL A 54 9.39 -3.00 -14.82
C VAL A 54 10.12 -3.88 -15.83
N ILE A 55 10.26 -3.39 -17.05
CA ILE A 55 10.98 -4.07 -18.13
C ILE A 55 12.20 -3.24 -18.50
N THR A 56 13.37 -3.88 -18.55
CA THR A 56 14.60 -3.24 -19.02
C THR A 56 14.61 -3.22 -20.54
N ILE A 57 14.87 -2.04 -21.12
CA ILE A 57 15.03 -1.85 -22.57
C ILE A 57 16.52 -1.68 -22.88
N SER A 58 17.03 -2.43 -23.84
CA SER A 58 18.42 -2.36 -24.32
C SER A 58 18.47 -2.26 -25.84
N ALA A 59 19.53 -1.67 -26.37
CA ALA A 59 19.83 -1.77 -27.80
C ALA A 59 20.27 -3.18 -28.18
N ASP A 60 19.96 -3.60 -29.40
CA ASP A 60 20.46 -4.85 -29.98
C ASP A 60 21.97 -4.78 -30.31
N VAL A 61 22.54 -3.57 -30.36
CA VAL A 61 23.93 -3.31 -30.73
C VAL A 61 24.67 -2.55 -29.63
N SER A 62 25.97 -2.82 -29.48
CA SER A 62 26.82 -2.17 -28.48
C SER A 62 27.33 -0.84 -29.00
N GLY A 63 27.01 0.27 -28.33
CA GLY A 63 27.44 1.60 -28.80
C GLY A 63 27.58 2.59 -27.66
N ARG A 64 28.30 3.68 -27.92
CA ARG A 64 28.33 4.81 -27.00
C ARG A 64 27.00 5.56 -27.10
N VAL A 65 26.33 5.79 -25.97
CA VAL A 65 25.12 6.64 -25.93
C VAL A 65 25.54 8.10 -26.10
N ILE A 66 25.00 8.77 -27.11
CA ILE A 66 25.26 10.19 -27.41
C ILE A 66 24.15 11.10 -26.88
N HIS A 67 22.93 10.57 -26.70
CA HIS A 67 21.80 11.35 -26.20
C HIS A 67 20.77 10.44 -25.53
N VAL A 68 20.13 10.95 -24.47
CA VAL A 68 18.99 10.34 -23.81
C VAL A 68 17.81 11.29 -23.99
N ALA A 69 16.77 10.81 -24.69
CA ALA A 69 15.64 11.64 -25.11
C ALA A 69 14.43 11.56 -24.15
N VAL A 70 14.58 10.84 -23.02
CA VAL A 70 13.52 10.59 -22.05
C VAL A 70 13.94 10.93 -20.64
N GLU A 71 12.97 11.39 -19.85
CA GLU A 71 13.11 11.69 -18.43
C GLU A 71 12.52 10.57 -17.56
N GLU A 72 12.89 10.59 -16.27
CA GLU A 72 12.39 9.61 -15.30
C GLU A 72 10.85 9.71 -15.18
N ASN A 73 10.17 8.55 -15.17
CA ASN A 73 8.71 8.44 -15.09
C ASN A 73 7.93 9.08 -16.27
N GLN A 74 8.61 9.45 -17.36
CA GLN A 74 7.94 9.95 -18.56
C GLN A 74 7.09 8.87 -19.23
N ARG A 75 5.86 9.21 -19.62
CA ARG A 75 5.03 8.31 -20.46
C ARG A 75 5.56 8.30 -21.89
N VAL A 76 5.98 7.13 -22.35
CA VAL A 76 6.42 6.86 -23.73
C VAL A 76 5.44 5.97 -24.47
N ARG A 77 5.40 6.08 -25.79
CA ARG A 77 4.62 5.25 -26.70
C ARG A 77 5.55 4.37 -27.53
N LYS A 78 4.97 3.34 -28.17
CA LYS A 78 5.72 2.47 -29.08
C LYS A 78 6.26 3.30 -30.25
N GLY A 79 7.57 3.21 -30.47
CA GLY A 79 8.28 3.93 -31.52
C GLY A 79 8.92 5.25 -31.07
N ASP A 80 8.73 5.65 -29.82
CA ASP A 80 9.39 6.84 -29.29
C ASP A 80 10.89 6.60 -29.13
N LEU A 81 11.67 7.65 -29.45
CA LEU A 81 13.11 7.65 -29.26
C LEU A 81 13.44 7.69 -27.77
N LEU A 82 14.17 6.67 -27.28
CA LEU A 82 14.58 6.61 -25.88
C LEU A 82 16.01 7.11 -25.70
N PHE A 83 16.92 6.62 -26.53
CA PHE A 83 18.33 7.01 -26.52
C PHE A 83 18.92 6.83 -27.92
N LEU A 84 19.95 7.62 -28.22
CA LEU A 84 20.71 7.57 -29.47
C LEU A 84 22.10 7.00 -29.21
N LEU A 85 22.53 6.08 -30.06
CA LEU A 85 23.89 5.54 -30.08
C LEU A 85 24.71 6.23 -31.17
N ASP A 86 26.03 6.29 -30.96
CA ASP A 86 26.98 6.75 -31.97
C ASP A 86 27.03 5.78 -33.16
N ALA A 87 26.64 6.26 -34.34
CA ALA A 87 26.60 5.48 -35.57
C ALA A 87 27.94 5.44 -36.32
N ALA A 88 28.91 6.30 -35.98
CA ALA A 88 30.13 6.45 -36.77
C ALA A 88 30.94 5.14 -36.94
N PRO A 89 31.13 4.30 -35.91
CA PRO A 89 31.83 3.01 -36.09
C PRO A 89 31.09 2.07 -37.04
N TYR A 90 29.76 2.06 -36.95
CA TYR A 90 28.90 1.20 -37.76
C TYR A 90 28.89 1.63 -39.23
N GLU A 91 28.84 2.93 -39.50
CA GLU A 91 28.91 3.46 -40.87
C GLU A 91 30.23 3.12 -41.57
N ILE A 92 31.35 3.17 -40.83
CA ILE A 92 32.67 2.81 -41.36
C ILE A 92 32.73 1.32 -41.71
N GLU A 93 32.17 0.45 -40.86
CA GLU A 93 32.12 -0.99 -41.11
C GLU A 93 31.25 -1.34 -42.32
N VAL A 94 30.11 -0.66 -42.48
CA VAL A 94 29.25 -0.81 -43.66
C VAL A 94 29.99 -0.41 -44.93
N GLN A 95 30.63 0.76 -44.94
CA GLN A 95 31.40 1.23 -46.11
C GLN A 95 32.56 0.28 -46.47
N ARG A 96 33.22 -0.30 -45.47
CA ARG A 96 34.25 -1.31 -45.68
C ARG A 96 33.67 -2.56 -46.36
N ALA A 97 32.55 -3.07 -45.85
CA ALA A 97 31.91 -4.26 -46.40
C ALA A 97 31.42 -4.05 -47.85
N GLU A 98 30.87 -2.87 -48.15
CA GLU A 98 30.47 -2.49 -49.51
C GLU A 98 31.68 -2.45 -50.46
N SER A 99 32.79 -1.85 -50.02
CA SER A 99 34.03 -1.80 -50.81
C SER A 99 34.61 -3.19 -51.07
N GLU A 100 34.56 -4.10 -50.09
CA GLU A 100 35.02 -5.48 -50.24
C GLU A 100 34.16 -6.25 -51.26
N MET A 101 32.85 -6.02 -51.31
CA MET A 101 31.97 -6.63 -52.32
C MET A 101 32.25 -6.09 -53.72
N ASP A 102 32.47 -4.79 -53.88
CA ASP A 102 32.79 -4.18 -55.17
C ASP A 102 34.13 -4.68 -55.75
N ILE A 103 35.12 -4.93 -54.88
CA ILE A 103 36.41 -5.51 -55.28
C ILE A 103 36.26 -6.96 -55.78
N VAL A 104 35.34 -7.75 -55.20
CA VAL A 104 35.11 -9.15 -55.60
C VAL A 104 34.23 -9.26 -56.84
N ALA A 105 33.37 -8.27 -57.10
CA ALA A 105 32.49 -8.22 -58.27
C ALA A 105 33.21 -7.78 -59.57
N THR A 106 34.47 -7.37 -59.50
CA THR A 106 35.33 -7.00 -60.65
C THR A 106 36.34 -8.09 -60.97
#